data_AF-A0A2A2ND37-F1
#
_entry.id   AF-A0A2A2ND37-F1
#
_cell.length_a   1.000
_cell.length_b   1.000
_cell.length_c   1.000
_cell.angle_alpha   90.00
_cell.angle_beta   90.00
_cell.angle_gamma   90.00
#
_symmetry.space_group_name_H-M   'P 1'
#
loop_
_entity.id
_entity.type
_entity.pdbx_description
1 polymer ?
#
loop_
_entity_poly.entity_id
_entity_poly.type
_entity_poly.pdbx_seq_one_letter_code
_entity_poly.pdbx_strand_id
1 'polypeptide(L)'
;MFYSLLAPKVSKFHKAHNVHPQKLKVVIAVECKLYKDNLGIKIGREFIGMTTDLGKANRFLFSNSSGPSLEKILVHHDRHRLMRVTPLDPDMESEAISKLRNGFRDYKAKHK
;
A
#
# COMPACT_ATOMS: atom_id res chain seq x y z
N MET A 1 9.15 3.99 7.86
CA MET A 1 9.59 4.30 6.48
C MET A 1 8.48 3.87 5.52
N PHE A 2 7.85 4.81 4.81
CA PHE A 2 6.78 4.58 3.83
C PHE A 2 7.40 4.36 2.44
N TYR A 3 6.95 3.35 1.69
CA TYR A 3 7.37 3.11 0.30
C TYR A 3 6.23 3.41 -0.67
N SER A 4 5.95 4.70 -0.89
CA SER A 4 5.03 5.10 -1.95
C SER A 4 5.68 4.90 -3.33
N LEU A 5 5.07 4.04 -4.16
CA LEU A 5 5.36 3.96 -5.60
C LEU A 5 4.75 5.19 -6.31
N LEU A 6 5.34 6.35 -6.04
CA LEU A 6 5.16 7.55 -6.84
C LEU A 6 5.84 7.34 -8.19
N ALA A 7 5.33 7.96 -9.26
CA ALA A 7 6.02 8.01 -10.55
C ALA A 7 7.52 8.30 -10.33
N PRO A 8 8.45 7.62 -11.04
CA PRO A 8 9.86 7.54 -10.64
C PRO A 8 10.55 8.90 -10.39
N LYS A 9 10.15 9.94 -11.11
CA LYS A 9 10.65 11.32 -10.91
C LYS A 9 10.18 11.95 -9.59
N VAL A 10 8.99 11.61 -9.15
CA VAL A 10 8.28 12.20 -8.00
C VAL A 10 8.70 11.52 -6.69
N SER A 11 9.02 10.22 -6.71
CA SER A 11 9.47 9.48 -5.51
C SER A 11 10.82 9.98 -4.97
N LYS A 12 11.80 10.22 -5.84
CA LYS A 12 13.14 10.71 -5.45
C LYS A 12 13.11 12.15 -4.91
N PHE A 13 12.26 13.01 -5.46
CA PHE A 13 12.13 14.40 -5.06
C PHE A 13 11.62 14.56 -3.61
N HIS A 14 10.59 13.81 -3.21
CA HIS A 14 10.04 13.91 -1.85
C HIS A 14 11.04 13.46 -0.76
N LYS A 15 11.80 12.38 -1.01
CA LYS A 15 12.85 11.92 -0.08
C LYS A 15 13.98 12.93 0.09
N ALA A 16 14.36 13.62 -0.99
CA ALA A 16 15.41 14.62 -0.95
C ALA A 16 14.97 15.94 -0.28
N HIS A 17 13.67 16.27 -0.32
CA HIS A 17 13.16 17.58 0.10
C HIS A 17 12.21 17.56 1.30
N ASN A 18 11.96 16.41 1.95
CA ASN A 18 11.02 16.28 3.08
C ASN A 18 9.61 16.85 2.79
N VAL A 19 9.19 16.80 1.53
CA VAL A 19 7.87 17.29 1.12
C VAL A 19 6.87 16.12 1.17
N HIS A 20 5.65 16.36 1.66
CA HIS A 20 4.57 15.38 1.57
C HIS A 20 4.08 15.28 0.12
N PRO A 21 3.87 14.08 -0.44
CA PRO A 21 3.26 13.95 -1.75
C PRO A 21 1.88 14.59 -1.77
N GLN A 22 1.73 15.64 -2.57
CA GLN A 22 0.42 16.28 -2.79
C GLN A 22 -0.57 15.24 -3.34
N LYS A 23 -1.78 15.20 -2.78
CA LYS A 23 -2.90 14.29 -3.13
C LYS A 23 -3.04 14.01 -4.62
N LEU A 24 -2.80 15.01 -5.46
CA LEU A 24 -3.14 15.04 -6.90
C LEU A 24 -2.24 14.21 -7.82
N LYS A 25 -1.14 13.61 -7.36
CA LYS A 25 -0.18 12.90 -8.26
C LYS A 25 0.08 11.44 -7.90
N VAL A 26 -0.59 10.88 -6.91
CA VAL A 26 -0.32 9.50 -6.44
C VAL A 26 -1.28 8.51 -7.09
N VAL A 27 -0.81 7.81 -8.12
CA VAL A 27 -1.59 6.79 -8.84
C VAL A 27 -1.74 5.52 -8.02
N ILE A 28 -0.64 5.02 -7.44
CA ILE A 28 -0.62 3.85 -6.56
C ILE A 28 0.21 4.21 -5.31
N ALA A 29 -0.24 3.75 -4.15
CA ALA A 29 0.59 3.75 -2.94
C ALA A 29 0.55 2.36 -2.30
N VAL A 30 1.70 1.91 -1.83
CA VAL A 30 1.86 0.60 -1.18
C VAL A 30 2.56 0.80 0.14
N GLU A 31 2.01 0.24 1.20
CA GLU A 31 2.74 0.06 2.45
C GLU A 31 3.23 -1.38 2.49
N CYS A 32 4.55 -1.59 2.43
CA CYS A 32 5.17 -2.92 2.32
C CYS A 32 6.34 -3.09 3.29
N LYS A 33 6.06 -3.18 4.59
CA LYS A 33 7.09 -3.36 5.62
C LYS A 33 7.20 -4.84 6.01
N LEU A 34 8.43 -5.28 6.29
CA LEU A 34 8.69 -6.58 6.92
C LEU A 34 8.61 -6.41 8.44
N TYR A 35 7.70 -7.12 9.07
CA TYR A 35 7.48 -7.08 10.51
C TYR A 35 8.00 -8.37 11.16
N LYS A 36 8.72 -8.22 12.28
CA LYS A 36 9.21 -9.36 13.08
C LYS A 36 8.14 -9.97 13.97
N ASP A 37 7.15 -9.15 14.37
CA ASP A 37 6.10 -9.52 15.31
C ASP A 37 4.72 -9.50 14.66
N ASN A 38 3.72 -9.98 15.40
CA ASN A 38 2.31 -9.83 15.03
C ASN A 38 1.93 -8.36 14.90
N LEU A 39 1.14 -8.07 13.87
CA LEU A 39 0.76 -6.69 13.60
C LEU A 39 -0.33 -6.18 14.54
N GLY A 40 0.00 -5.10 15.25
CA GLY A 40 -0.93 -4.38 16.09
C GLY A 40 -1.83 -3.40 15.32
N ILE A 41 -2.87 -2.93 15.99
CA ILE A 41 -3.86 -1.97 15.49
C ILE A 41 -3.24 -0.64 15.00
N LYS A 42 -2.05 -0.29 15.48
CA LYS A 42 -1.32 0.94 15.07
C LYS A 42 -1.08 0.97 13.56
N ILE A 43 -0.65 -0.15 12.97
CA ILE A 43 -0.38 -0.24 11.53
C ILE A 43 -1.66 -0.06 10.72
N GLY A 44 -2.78 -0.65 11.17
CA GLY A 44 -4.07 -0.45 10.52
C GLY A 44 -4.50 1.01 10.51
N ARG A 45 -4.28 1.73 11.63
CA ARG A 45 -4.57 3.17 11.71
C ARG A 45 -3.65 4.01 10.82
N GLU A 46 -2.36 3.71 10.78
CA GLU A 46 -1.40 4.38 9.90
C GLU A 46 -1.81 4.22 8.42
N PHE A 47 -2.17 3.00 8.02
CA PHE A 47 -2.66 2.72 6.67
C PHE A 47 -3.95 3.50 6.35
N ILE A 48 -4.93 3.49 7.25
CA ILE A 48 -6.18 4.24 7.08
C ILE A 48 -5.92 5.75 6.97
N GLY A 49 -5.05 6.29 7.82
CA GLY A 49 -4.62 7.69 7.75
C GLY A 49 -4.04 8.03 6.38
N MET A 50 -3.10 7.21 5.90
CA MET A 50 -2.54 7.35 4.56
C MET A 50 -3.62 7.31 3.46
N THR A 51 -4.61 6.43 3.55
CA THR A 51 -5.71 6.40 2.56
C THR A 51 -6.62 7.63 2.62
N THR A 52 -6.73 8.27 3.78
CA THR A 52 -7.46 9.53 3.95
C THR A 52 -6.69 10.70 3.33
N ASP A 53 -5.36 10.67 3.49
CA ASP A 53 -4.44 11.68 2.97
C ASP A 53 -4.14 11.54 1.48
N LEU A 54 -4.23 10.35 0.90
CA LEU A 54 -3.92 10.11 -0.51
C LEU A 54 -5.16 9.75 -1.35
N GLY A 55 -6.32 9.59 -0.72
CA GLY A 55 -7.52 9.05 -1.34
C GLY A 55 -7.57 7.52 -1.32
N LYS A 56 -8.78 6.97 -1.48
CA LYS A 56 -9.08 5.54 -1.23
C LYS A 56 -8.66 4.60 -2.37
N ALA A 57 -8.59 5.09 -3.61
CA ALA A 57 -8.29 4.25 -4.76
C ALA A 57 -6.82 3.82 -4.79
N ASN A 58 -6.55 2.58 -5.18
CA ASN A 58 -5.20 2.08 -5.44
C ASN A 58 -4.21 2.32 -4.28
N ARG A 59 -4.68 2.13 -3.04
CA ARG A 59 -3.85 2.08 -1.84
C ARG A 59 -3.77 0.63 -1.39
N PHE A 60 -2.59 0.16 -1.06
CA PHE A 60 -2.38 -1.24 -0.72
C PHE A 60 -1.56 -1.37 0.57
N LEU A 61 -1.91 -2.33 1.42
CA LEU A 61 -1.12 -2.78 2.55
C LEU A 61 -0.65 -4.20 2.28
N PHE A 62 0.65 -4.36 2.05
CA PHE A 62 1.32 -5.66 1.91
C PHE A 62 2.15 -5.94 3.16
N SER A 63 1.99 -7.12 3.73
CA SER A 63 2.71 -7.49 4.95
C SER A 63 3.02 -8.98 4.97
N ASN A 64 4.16 -9.35 5.54
CA ASN A 64 4.52 -10.74 5.81
C ASN A 64 3.80 -11.34 7.03
N SER A 65 3.20 -10.50 7.88
CA SER A 65 2.55 -10.86 9.14
C SER A 65 1.15 -10.23 9.24
N SER A 66 0.30 -10.78 10.12
CA SER A 66 -1.05 -10.28 10.41
C SER A 66 -1.28 -10.20 11.93
N GLY A 67 -2.48 -9.81 12.35
CA GLY A 67 -2.89 -9.85 13.75
C GLY A 67 -4.40 -9.62 13.91
N PRO A 68 -5.05 -10.20 14.94
CA PRO A 68 -6.50 -10.13 15.09
C PRO A 68 -7.06 -8.71 15.13
N SER A 69 -6.37 -7.79 15.81
CA SER A 69 -6.78 -6.39 15.90
C SER A 69 -6.61 -5.64 14.58
N LEU A 70 -5.59 -5.99 13.80
CA LEU A 70 -5.38 -5.45 12.46
C LEU A 70 -6.47 -5.93 11.51
N GLU A 71 -6.83 -7.21 11.57
CA GLU A 71 -7.86 -7.77 10.71
C GLU A 71 -9.23 -7.14 10.96
N LYS A 72 -9.57 -6.91 12.24
CA LYS A 72 -10.80 -6.22 12.65
C LYS A 72 -10.91 -4.80 12.07
N ILE A 73 -9.85 -3.99 12.17
CA ILE A 73 -9.91 -2.60 11.69
C ILE A 73 -9.88 -2.50 10.16
N LEU A 74 -9.32 -3.52 9.49
CA LEU A 74 -9.19 -3.55 8.03
C LEU A 74 -10.31 -4.35 7.34
N VAL A 75 -11.37 -4.77 8.04
CA VAL A 75 -12.41 -5.64 7.46
C VAL A 75 -13.08 -5.03 6.23
N HIS A 76 -13.24 -3.71 6.19
CA HIS A 76 -13.81 -2.98 5.06
C HIS A 76 -12.78 -2.59 3.99
N HIS A 77 -11.51 -2.95 4.17
CA HIS A 77 -10.39 -2.62 3.29
C HIS A 77 -9.77 -3.86 2.64
N ASP A 78 -10.53 -4.95 2.52
CA ASP A 78 -10.01 -6.26 2.13
C ASP A 78 -9.38 -6.27 0.72
N ARG A 79 -9.97 -5.54 -0.23
CA ARG A 79 -9.43 -5.39 -1.60
C ARG A 79 -8.09 -4.65 -1.64
N HIS A 80 -7.78 -3.90 -0.58
CA HIS A 80 -6.61 -3.04 -0.45
C HIS A 80 -5.52 -3.66 0.42
N ARG A 81 -5.61 -4.95 0.74
CA ARG A 81 -4.57 -5.62 1.53
C ARG A 81 -4.13 -6.95 0.92
N LEU A 82 -2.93 -7.35 1.29
CA LEU A 82 -2.37 -8.67 1.06
C LEU A 82 -1.48 -9.02 2.26
N MET A 83 -1.85 -10.06 2.99
CA MET A 83 -1.10 -10.54 4.16
C MET A 83 -0.30 -11.77 3.79
N ARG A 84 0.74 -12.08 4.56
CA ARG A 84 1.68 -13.19 4.32
C ARG A 84 2.54 -13.04 3.05
N VAL A 85 2.72 -11.81 2.57
CA VAL A 85 3.63 -11.54 1.43
C VAL A 85 5.08 -11.73 1.90
N THR A 86 5.77 -12.71 1.32
CA THR A 86 7.17 -13.01 1.62
C THR A 86 7.89 -13.45 0.34
N PRO A 87 9.18 -13.10 0.17
CA PRO A 87 9.99 -13.59 -0.97
C PRO A 87 10.16 -15.11 -1.00
N LEU A 88 9.78 -15.81 0.08
CA LEU A 88 9.80 -17.26 0.18
C LEU A 88 8.52 -17.92 -0.39
N ASP A 89 7.54 -17.11 -0.78
CA ASP A 89 6.25 -17.56 -1.32
C ASP A 89 6.01 -16.88 -2.68
N PRO A 90 6.43 -17.52 -3.78
CA PRO A 90 6.32 -16.97 -5.14
C PRO A 90 4.88 -16.70 -5.59
N ASP A 91 3.91 -17.43 -5.04
CA ASP A 91 2.49 -17.24 -5.37
C ASP A 91 1.98 -15.93 -4.77
N MET A 92 2.34 -15.66 -3.51
CA MET A 92 2.01 -14.40 -2.84
C MET A 92 2.72 -13.20 -3.50
N GLU A 93 3.94 -13.37 -3.99
CA GLU A 93 4.63 -12.35 -4.79
C GLU A 93 3.88 -12.08 -6.11
N SER A 94 3.49 -13.13 -6.82
CA SER A 94 2.73 -13.01 -8.06
C SER A 94 1.38 -12.34 -7.84
N GLU A 95 0.70 -12.62 -6.74
CA GLU A 95 -0.55 -11.95 -6.36
C GLU A 95 -0.32 -10.45 -6.08
N ALA A 96 0.74 -10.10 -5.34
CA ALA A 96 1.10 -8.71 -5.08
C ALA A 96 1.31 -7.93 -6.40
N ILE A 97 2.07 -8.51 -7.33
CA ILE A 97 2.32 -7.92 -8.65
C ILE A 97 1.01 -7.78 -9.43
N SER A 98 0.15 -8.81 -9.41
CA SER A 98 -1.16 -8.79 -10.08
C SER A 98 -2.04 -7.66 -9.56
N LYS A 99 -2.12 -7.47 -8.24
CA LYS A 99 -2.88 -6.37 -7.62
C LYS A 99 -2.40 -5.00 -8.08
N LEU A 100 -1.08 -4.78 -8.13
CA LEU A 100 -0.51 -3.52 -8.60
C LEU A 100 -0.79 -3.28 -10.09
N ARG A 101 -0.61 -4.31 -10.94
CA ARG A 101 -0.90 -4.23 -12.38
C ARG A 101 -2.36 -3.89 -12.63
N ASN A 102 -3.29 -4.55 -11.93
CA ASN A 102 -4.72 -4.31 -12.06
C ASN A 102 -5.08 -2.89 -11.60
N GLY A 103 -4.57 -2.43 -10.45
CA GLY A 103 -4.79 -1.06 -9.98
C GLY A 103 -4.31 0.00 -10.97
N PHE A 104 -3.17 -0.24 -11.63
CA PHE A 104 -2.65 0.67 -12.67
C PHE A 104 -3.49 0.63 -13.94
N ARG A 105 -3.88 -0.56 -14.40
CA ARG A 105 -4.76 -0.74 -15.56
C ARG A 105 -6.08 -0.01 -15.37
N ASP A 106 -6.71 -0.17 -14.20
CA ASP A 106 -7.99 0.45 -13.87
C ASP A 106 -7.87 1.99 -13.80
N TYR A 107 -6.74 2.51 -13.30
CA TYR A 107 -6.44 3.94 -13.36
C TYR A 107 -6.38 4.44 -14.81
N LYS A 108 -5.64 3.75 -15.69
CA LYS A 108 -5.54 4.13 -17.12
C LYS A 108 -6.89 4.09 -17.81
N ALA A 109 -7.72 3.10 -17.52
CA ALA A 109 -9.06 3.00 -18.12
C ALA A 109 -9.97 4.17 -17.73
N LYS A 110 -9.85 4.68 -16.49
CA LYS A 110 -10.63 5.83 -15.99
C LYS A 110 -10.14 7.20 -16.46
N HIS A 111 -8.88 7.29 -16.92
CA HIS A 111 -8.24 8.55 -17.34
C HIS A 111 -7.80 8.50 -18.81
N LYS A 112 -8.48 7.68 -19.62
CA LYS A 112 -8.50 7.82 -21.08
C LYS A 112 -9.42 8.97 -21.45
#